data_AF-A0A445FTQ6-F1
#
_entry.id   AF-A0A445FTQ6-F1
#
_cell.length_a   1.000
_cell.length_b   1.000
_cell.length_c   1.000
_cell.angle_alpha   90.00
_cell.angle_beta   90.00
_cell.angle_gamma   90.00
#
_symmetry.space_group_name_H-M   'P 1'
#
loop_
_entity.id
_entity.type
_entity.pdbx_description
1 polymer ?
#
loop_
_entity_poly.entity_id
_entity_poly.type
_entity_poly.pdbx_seq_one_letter_code
_entity_poly.pdbx_strand_id
1 'polypeptide(L)'
;MSFQSQSILTSFKWLDWAQKTLRVENLEGNAGALTNFEVLDFFRAKGSSKDPTRVIAKVAQSEYKVYDYLVDTAAFVQTRESINEFLTSVK
;
A
#
# COMPACT_ATOMS: atom_id res chain seq x y z
N MET A 1 2.18 40.83 -34.23
CA MET A 1 2.16 39.35 -34.31
C MET A 1 2.07 38.78 -32.89
N SER A 2 0.94 38.20 -32.48
CA SER A 2 0.71 37.65 -31.12
C SER A 2 0.33 36.16 -31.12
N PHE A 3 0.67 35.42 -32.17
CA PHE A 3 0.17 34.06 -32.40
C PHE A 3 0.73 32.98 -31.45
N GLN A 4 1.81 33.28 -30.70
CA GLN A 4 2.41 32.34 -29.75
C GLN A 4 1.73 32.37 -28.36
N SER A 5 0.96 33.42 -28.04
CA SER A 5 0.43 33.61 -26.67
C SER A 5 -0.74 32.66 -26.34
N GLN A 6 -1.73 32.49 -27.24
CA GLN A 6 -2.86 31.59 -26.98
C GLN A 6 -2.45 30.11 -26.90
N SER A 7 -1.54 29.65 -27.75
CA SER A 7 -1.08 28.24 -27.78
C SER A 7 -0.32 27.86 -26.50
N ILE A 8 0.46 28.79 -25.96
CA ILE A 8 1.18 28.60 -24.69
C ILE A 8 0.18 28.58 -23.52
N LEU A 9 -0.80 29.48 -23.50
CA LEU A 9 -1.81 29.55 -22.44
C LEU A 9 -2.72 28.32 -22.40
N THR A 10 -3.11 27.77 -23.54
CA THR A 10 -3.86 26.51 -23.58
C THR A 10 -3.02 25.36 -23.05
N SER A 11 -1.74 25.28 -23.43
CA SER A 11 -0.81 24.25 -22.94
C SER A 11 -0.65 24.26 -21.42
N PHE A 12 -0.56 25.44 -20.80
CA PHE A 12 -0.53 25.56 -19.33
C PHE A 12 -1.84 25.13 -18.67
N LYS A 13 -3.00 25.44 -19.27
CA LYS A 13 -4.30 24.96 -18.77
C LYS A 13 -4.46 23.44 -18.89
N TRP A 14 -3.95 22.84 -19.97
CA TRP A 14 -3.94 21.38 -20.14
C TRP A 14 -3.07 20.69 -19.10
N LEU A 15 -1.89 21.25 -18.79
CA LEU A 15 -1.01 20.71 -17.76
C LEU A 15 -1.63 20.82 -16.37
N ASP A 16 -2.23 21.96 -16.03
CA ASP A 16 -2.92 22.17 -14.75
C ASP A 16 -4.11 21.20 -14.59
N TRP A 17 -4.91 21.02 -15.65
CA TRP A 17 -5.99 20.04 -15.66
C TRP A 17 -5.46 18.62 -15.45
N ALA A 18 -4.45 18.19 -16.21
CA ALA A 18 -3.90 16.84 -16.10
C ALA A 18 -3.33 16.59 -14.69
N GLN A 19 -2.64 17.58 -14.13
CA GLN A 19 -2.02 17.49 -12.81
C GLN A 19 -3.07 17.48 -11.68
N LYS A 20 -4.19 18.19 -11.86
CA LYS A 20 -5.34 18.13 -10.95
C LYS A 20 -6.10 16.81 -11.04
N THR A 21 -6.26 16.26 -12.24
CA THR A 21 -6.91 14.96 -12.45
C THR A 21 -6.09 13.78 -11.91
N LEU A 22 -4.76 13.86 -11.96
CA LEU A 22 -3.86 12.81 -11.47
C LEU A 22 -3.49 12.96 -9.99
N ARG A 23 -3.99 13.99 -9.30
CA ARG A 23 -3.74 14.21 -7.88
C ARG A 23 -4.51 13.16 -7.06
N VAL A 24 -3.77 12.29 -6.38
CA VAL A 24 -4.32 11.46 -5.30
C VAL A 24 -4.34 12.31 -4.03
N GLU A 25 -5.53 12.57 -3.49
CA GLU A 25 -5.68 13.27 -2.22
C GLU A 25 -5.78 12.25 -1.09
N ASN A 26 -4.95 12.42 -0.05
CA ASN A 26 -5.04 11.62 1.15
C ASN A 26 -6.22 12.11 1.99
N LEU A 27 -7.30 11.32 2.03
CA LEU A 27 -8.52 11.65 2.77
C LEU A 27 -8.36 11.48 4.29
N GLU A 28 -7.51 10.54 4.71
CA GLU A 28 -7.30 10.21 6.12
C GLU A 28 -5.88 9.68 6.34
N GLY A 29 -5.06 10.42 7.09
CA GLY A 29 -3.66 10.07 7.32
C GLY A 29 -3.45 8.82 8.18
N ASN A 30 -4.42 8.48 9.03
CA ASN A 30 -4.41 7.29 9.88
C ASN A 30 -5.84 6.74 10.00
N ALA A 31 -6.18 5.78 9.14
CA ALA A 31 -7.48 5.13 9.12
C ALA A 31 -7.63 4.00 10.17
N GLY A 32 -6.63 3.82 11.04
CA GLY A 32 -6.63 2.81 12.09
C GLY A 32 -5.32 2.05 12.21
N ALA A 33 -5.16 1.35 13.34
CA ALA A 33 -4.01 0.48 13.58
C ALA A 33 -4.23 -0.88 12.91
N LEU A 34 -3.19 -1.39 12.27
CA LEU A 34 -3.14 -2.74 11.72
C LEU A 34 -2.23 -3.60 12.59
N THR A 35 -2.69 -4.80 12.92
CA THR A 35 -1.86 -5.80 13.60
C THR A 35 -0.83 -6.38 12.63
N ASN A 36 0.30 -6.84 13.18
CA ASN A 36 1.34 -7.50 12.38
C ASN A 36 0.81 -8.73 11.61
N PHE A 37 -0.18 -9.44 12.18
CA PHE A 37 -0.86 -10.54 11.50
C PHE A 37 -1.66 -10.05 10.28
N GLU A 38 -2.45 -8.98 10.41
CA GLU A 38 -3.23 -8.44 9.29
C GLU A 38 -2.34 -7.94 8.16
N VAL A 39 -1.21 -7.32 8.50
CA VAL A 39 -0.20 -6.90 7.51
C VAL A 39 0.41 -8.12 6.81
N LEU A 40 0.73 -9.18 7.55
CA LEU A 40 1.29 -10.41 6.99
C LEU A 40 0.27 -11.15 6.11
N ASP A 41 -0.99 -11.23 6.55
CA ASP A 41 -2.09 -11.85 5.81
C ASP A 41 -2.38 -11.09 4.50
N PHE A 42 -2.35 -9.76 4.55
CA PHE A 42 -2.45 -8.91 3.36
C PHE A 42 -1.34 -9.22 2.35
N PHE A 43 -0.09 -9.35 2.78
CA PHE A 43 1.01 -9.70 1.88
C PHE A 43 0.85 -11.10 1.29
N ARG A 44 0.40 -12.08 2.07
CA ARG A 44 0.11 -13.44 1.55
C ARG A 44 -0.99 -13.40 0.48
N ALA A 45 -2.06 -12.65 0.71
CA ALA A 45 -3.14 -12.46 -0.27
C ALA A 45 -2.65 -11.77 -1.56
N LYS A 46 -1.65 -10.89 -1.45
CA LYS A 46 -0.99 -10.23 -2.59
C LYS A 46 -0.03 -11.16 -3.36
N GLY A 47 0.25 -12.36 -2.84
CA GLY A 47 1.16 -13.32 -3.45
C GLY A 47 2.61 -13.21 -2.96
N SER A 48 2.86 -12.48 -1.86
CA SER A 48 4.18 -12.49 -1.21
C SER A 48 4.46 -13.88 -0.64
N SER A 49 5.59 -14.44 -1.02
CA SER A 49 6.06 -15.74 -0.56
C SER A 49 7.59 -15.72 -0.44
N LYS A 50 8.15 -16.62 0.38
CA LYS A 50 9.61 -16.87 0.40
C LYS A 50 10.09 -17.67 -0.80
N ASP A 51 9.18 -18.22 -1.61
CA ASP A 51 9.49 -19.02 -2.79
C ASP A 51 10.40 -18.24 -3.78
N PRO A 52 11.41 -18.88 -4.41
CA PRO A 52 12.23 -18.26 -5.45
C PRO A 52 11.43 -17.65 -6.62
N THR A 53 10.23 -18.17 -6.89
CA THR A 53 9.32 -17.67 -7.92
C THR A 53 8.59 -16.38 -7.54
N ARG A 54 8.79 -15.85 -6.32
CA ARG A 54 8.18 -14.60 -5.82
C ARG A 54 8.46 -13.37 -6.70
N VAL A 55 9.50 -13.41 -7.52
CA VAL A 55 9.84 -12.35 -8.49
C VAL A 55 8.72 -12.10 -9.51
N ILE A 56 7.82 -13.08 -9.73
CA ILE A 56 6.69 -12.98 -10.67
C ILE A 56 5.52 -12.17 -10.07
N ALA A 57 5.41 -12.10 -8.74
CA ALA A 57 4.32 -11.39 -8.09
C ALA A 57 4.52 -9.86 -8.19
N LYS A 58 3.42 -9.13 -8.39
CA LYS A 58 3.41 -7.64 -8.43
C LYS A 58 3.49 -7.05 -7.01
N VAL A 59 4.53 -7.42 -6.28
CA VAL A 59 4.82 -6.98 -4.91
C VAL A 59 6.07 -6.12 -4.96
N ALA A 60 6.01 -4.93 -4.35
CA ALA A 60 7.14 -4.02 -4.33
C ALA A 60 8.25 -4.56 -3.44
N GLN A 61 9.50 -4.17 -3.73
CA GLN A 61 10.65 -4.62 -2.92
C GLN A 61 10.55 -4.19 -1.46
N SER A 62 9.97 -3.01 -1.18
CA SER A 62 9.70 -2.56 0.19
C SER A 62 8.73 -3.47 0.93
N GLU A 63 7.69 -3.97 0.24
CA GLU A 63 6.72 -4.91 0.81
C GLU A 63 7.36 -6.25 1.13
N TYR A 64 8.26 -6.75 0.26
CA TYR A 64 9.03 -7.95 0.55
C TYR A 64 9.91 -7.82 1.80
N LYS A 65 10.54 -6.65 2.02
CA LYS A 65 11.33 -6.44 3.24
C LYS A 65 10.49 -6.54 4.51
N VAL A 66 9.27 -5.99 4.50
CA VAL A 66 8.35 -6.08 5.64
C VAL A 66 7.83 -7.51 5.80
N TYR A 67 7.47 -8.17 4.69
CA TYR A 67 7.05 -9.56 4.70
C TYR A 67 8.12 -10.49 5.29
N ASP A 68 9.36 -10.40 4.82
CA ASP A 68 10.47 -11.24 5.29
C ASP A 68 10.69 -11.05 6.80
N TYR A 69 10.64 -9.80 7.28
CA TYR A 69 10.69 -9.51 8.72
C TYR A 69 9.52 -10.16 9.47
N LEU A 70 8.28 -9.96 9.02
CA LEU A 70 7.09 -10.45 9.73
C LEU A 70 7.01 -11.98 9.77
N VAL A 71 7.45 -12.66 8.71
CA VAL A 71 7.50 -14.14 8.67
C VAL A 71 8.41 -14.70 9.76
N ASP A 72 9.47 -13.98 10.13
CA ASP A 72 10.43 -14.43 11.15
C ASP A 72 10.02 -13.99 12.58
N THR A 73 8.81 -13.44 12.75
CA THR A 73 8.25 -13.02 14.04
C THR A 73 7.09 -13.92 14.48
N ALA A 74 6.60 -13.71 15.71
CA ALA A 74 5.42 -14.40 16.24
C ALA A 74 4.14 -14.18 15.41
N ALA A 75 4.08 -13.13 14.58
CA ALA A 75 2.93 -12.87 13.70
C ALA A 75 2.69 -14.02 12.70
N PHE A 76 3.73 -14.77 12.34
CA PHE A 76 3.62 -15.88 11.39
C PHE A 76 2.74 -17.04 11.87
N VAL A 77 2.77 -17.31 13.18
CA VAL A 77 2.06 -18.44 13.80
C VAL A 77 0.71 -18.04 14.38
N GLN A 78 0.38 -16.75 14.39
CA GLN A 78 -0.90 -16.25 14.86
C GLN A 78 -2.02 -16.62 13.90
N THR A 79 -3.21 -16.80 14.46
CA THR A 79 -4.47 -17.05 13.74
C THR A 79 -5.50 -15.97 14.09
N ARG A 80 -6.48 -15.75 13.22
CA ARG A 80 -7.57 -14.78 13.49
C ARG A 80 -8.30 -15.12 14.79
N GLU A 81 -8.47 -16.42 15.06
CA GLU A 81 -9.10 -16.96 16.25
C GLU A 81 -8.30 -16.59 17.50
N SER A 82 -6.98 -16.84 17.50
CA SER A 82 -6.10 -16.52 18.64
C SER A 82 -6.04 -15.02 18.95
N ILE A 83 -6.12 -14.18 17.91
CA ILE A 83 -6.14 -12.72 18.06
C ILE A 83 -7.47 -12.26 18.65
N ASN A 84 -8.59 -12.78 18.14
CA ASN A 84 -9.91 -12.46 18.67
C ASN A 84 -10.05 -12.91 20.13
N GLU A 85 -9.57 -14.11 20.47
CA GLU A 85 -9.56 -14.59 21.84
C GLU A 85 -8.75 -13.65 22.75
N PHE A 86 -7.55 -13.24 22.32
CA PHE A 86 -6.74 -12.26 23.05
C PHE A 86 -7.48 -10.94 23.26
N LEU A 87 -8.09 -10.37 22.22
CA LEU A 87 -8.83 -9.11 22.31
C LEU A 87 -10.05 -9.19 23.25
N THR A 88 -10.67 -10.36 23.38
CA THR A 88 -11.82 -10.56 24.28
C THR A 88 -11.42 -10.88 25.73
N SER A 89 -10.23 -11.46 25.93
CA SER A 89 -9.75 -11.89 27.25
C SER A 89 -8.98 -10.80 27.99
N VAL A 90 -8.37 -9.86 27.27
CA VAL A 90 -7.75 -8.66 27.83
C VAL A 90 -8.86 -7.65 28.16
N LYS A 91 -9.13 -7.48 29.46
CA LYS A 91 -10.01 -6.44 30.03
C LYS A 91 -9.20 -5.39 30.76
#